data_AF-A0A371RWB7-F1
#
_entry.id   AF-A0A371RWB7-F1
#
_cell.length_a   1.000
_cell.length_b   1.000
_cell.length_c   1.000
_cell.angle_alpha   90.00
_cell.angle_beta   90.00
_cell.angle_gamma   90.00
#
_symmetry.space_group_name_H-M   'P 1'
#
loop_
_entity.id
_entity.type
_entity.pdbx_description
1 polymer ?
#
loop_
_entity_poly.entity_id
_entity_poly.type
_entity_poly.pdbx_seq_one_letter_code
_entity_poly.pdbx_strand_id
1 'polypeptide(L)'
;MLEGGKKTLLRCITVDKETLIASNCDKENTKRLSQEKQLLCPNCQSTVIFKPGKIKRSHFAHYESECVVTNYEPETASHLQGKQVLYDWLNKKFPAADVEYEVYIPETNQIADIFVEHTDEGMEGIRWAFEFQHSPLSSVEWETRHNHYKSAGIQDFWVLDKDKYVKFSKARDITDARNRNDLEKKIFNEIGLCYFLDLETTELTIDFKFTTSWHTTIVKGVRRRNEYTYHSPIHHSTHMDKVQVRMNDEFQHGVLVYPEIEKQMEEKLSWILAKLRGERSRKEKQELQDRAKEKMKFAKEKYGKEKTEVIWRFMELNIEELSDYELDLSEEENIKELTNDVLQLSEEEFFIKYETLFEKLQRNLGEFIALKDSKDLVKRLIKNVTYETQIFSMSFLSDQGNSSLEDYLKGIHKEKIDVVTYVYTTYSSELEKLASMNFRAIKRDLDKIIPIITPWESKPTIVDFAIGYKRLESREAADEHIKQVKEKIIDYNPFADMDDW
;
A
#
# COMPACT_ATOMS: atom_id res chain seq x y z
N MET A 1 32.43 -21.25 36.59
CA MET A 1 31.90 -22.01 35.44
C MET A 1 30.45 -22.28 35.76
N LEU A 2 29.53 -21.56 35.11
CA LEU A 2 28.10 -21.83 35.22
C LEU A 2 27.85 -23.11 34.43
N GLU A 3 27.37 -24.17 35.08
CA GLU A 3 26.90 -25.38 34.42
C GLU A 3 25.74 -24.98 33.49
N GLY A 4 26.01 -24.93 32.18
CA GLY A 4 24.99 -24.66 31.17
C GLY A 4 23.90 -25.72 31.25
N GLY A 5 22.65 -25.27 31.44
CA GLY A 5 21.49 -26.15 31.45
C GLY A 5 21.45 -27.02 30.19
N LYS A 6 21.23 -28.32 30.36
CA LYS A 6 21.10 -29.25 29.24
C LYS A 6 19.89 -28.86 28.39
N LYS A 7 20.12 -28.53 27.12
CA LYS A 7 19.11 -28.15 26.12
C LYS A 7 18.09 -29.28 25.94
N THR A 8 16.80 -28.96 26.03
CA THR A 8 15.68 -29.92 25.95
C THR A 8 14.88 -29.73 24.67
N LEU A 9 14.45 -30.82 24.06
CA LEU A 9 13.63 -30.88 22.84
C LEU A 9 12.36 -31.69 23.13
N LEU A 10 11.26 -31.34 22.45
CA LEU A 10 10.00 -32.09 22.49
C LEU A 10 9.90 -33.16 21.39
N ARG A 11 10.69 -33.01 20.32
CA ARG A 11 10.72 -33.90 19.15
C ARG A 11 12.13 -34.44 18.89
N CYS A 12 12.21 -35.68 18.43
CA CYS A 12 13.40 -36.23 17.78
C CYS A 12 13.01 -37.04 16.53
N ILE A 13 14.01 -37.44 15.75
CA ILE A 13 13.84 -38.39 14.65
C ILE A 13 14.71 -39.63 14.91
N THR A 14 14.26 -40.81 14.50
CA THR A 14 15.08 -42.02 14.52
C THR A 14 16.10 -41.99 13.38
N VAL A 15 17.07 -42.91 13.39
CA VAL A 15 17.98 -43.14 12.26
C VAL A 15 17.24 -43.49 10.96
N ASP A 16 16.07 -44.12 11.09
CA ASP A 16 15.16 -44.46 9.99
C ASP A 16 14.21 -43.32 9.62
N LYS A 17 14.44 -42.12 10.14
CA LYS A 17 13.67 -40.88 9.89
C LYS A 17 12.24 -40.90 10.41
N GLU A 18 11.91 -41.78 11.35
CA GLU A 18 10.61 -41.73 12.04
C GLU A 18 10.60 -40.65 13.12
N THR A 19 9.58 -39.80 13.14
CA THR A 19 9.43 -38.74 14.14
C THR A 19 8.87 -39.28 15.46
N LEU A 20 9.51 -38.96 16.58
CA LEU A 20 9.04 -39.29 17.93
C LEU A 20 8.80 -38.01 18.74
N ILE A 21 7.63 -37.93 19.38
CA ILE A 21 7.24 -36.81 20.25
C ILE A 21 7.26 -37.28 21.69
N ALA A 22 7.94 -36.53 22.55
CA ALA A 22 8.25 -36.97 23.91
C ALA A 22 6.99 -37.16 24.80
N SER A 23 5.89 -36.48 24.49
CA SER A 23 4.64 -36.55 25.25
C SER A 23 3.79 -37.78 24.94
N ASN A 24 3.88 -38.35 23.73
CA ASN A 24 3.03 -39.45 23.28
C ASN A 24 3.80 -40.71 22.82
N CYS A 25 5.14 -40.71 22.87
CA CYS A 25 5.95 -41.85 22.47
C CYS A 25 5.80 -43.07 23.41
N ASP A 26 6.00 -44.27 22.86
CA ASP A 26 6.24 -45.48 23.68
C ASP A 26 7.55 -45.32 24.46
N LYS A 27 7.43 -45.14 25.78
CA LYS A 27 8.55 -44.85 26.66
C LYS A 27 9.57 -45.99 26.73
N GLU A 28 9.14 -47.25 26.63
CA GLU A 28 10.07 -48.38 26.72
C GLU A 28 10.88 -48.50 25.44
N ASN A 29 10.21 -48.49 24.28
CA ASN A 29 10.90 -48.52 22.99
C ASN A 29 11.79 -47.29 22.78
N THR A 30 11.30 -46.09 23.10
CA THR A 30 12.08 -44.84 22.96
C THR A 30 13.30 -44.84 23.87
N LYS A 31 13.20 -45.41 25.08
CA LYS A 31 14.35 -45.57 25.97
C LYS A 31 15.38 -46.56 25.39
N ARG A 32 14.93 -47.65 24.77
CA ARG A 32 15.81 -48.61 24.07
C ARG A 32 16.55 -47.92 22.91
N LEU A 33 15.82 -47.24 22.02
CA LEU A 33 16.40 -46.47 20.92
C LEU A 33 17.40 -45.40 21.41
N SER A 34 17.09 -44.73 22.52
CA SER A 34 17.99 -43.77 23.16
C SER A 34 19.28 -44.40 23.67
N GLN A 35 19.24 -45.63 24.21
CA GLN A 35 20.41 -46.35 24.70
C GLN A 35 21.27 -46.84 23.52
N GLU A 36 20.62 -47.22 22.43
CA GLU A 36 21.26 -47.64 21.18
C GLU A 36 21.77 -46.44 20.34
N LYS A 37 21.64 -45.19 20.83
CA LYS A 37 22.02 -43.95 20.15
C LYS A 37 21.35 -43.76 18.78
N GLN A 38 20.14 -44.30 18.62
CA GLN A 38 19.37 -44.23 17.37
C GLN A 38 18.41 -43.03 17.29
N LEU A 39 18.49 -42.10 18.24
CA LEU A 39 17.69 -40.88 18.26
C LEU A 39 18.56 -39.69 17.86
N LEU A 40 18.10 -38.89 16.91
CA LEU A 40 18.79 -37.73 16.36
C LEU A 40 17.94 -36.47 16.54
N CYS A 41 18.59 -35.34 16.72
CA CYS A 41 17.96 -34.02 16.66
C CYS A 41 17.50 -33.76 15.21
N PRO A 42 16.24 -33.34 14.97
CA PRO A 42 15.77 -33.04 13.63
C PRO A 42 16.54 -31.87 12.99
N ASN A 43 17.06 -30.96 13.82
CA ASN A 43 17.66 -29.70 13.37
C ASN A 43 19.15 -29.81 13.04
N CYS A 44 19.92 -30.58 13.82
CA CYS A 44 21.37 -30.74 13.60
C CYS A 44 21.82 -32.16 13.29
N GLN A 45 20.90 -33.14 13.31
CA GLN A 45 21.18 -34.57 13.14
C GLN A 45 22.13 -35.17 14.21
N SER A 46 22.52 -34.42 15.25
CA SER A 46 23.31 -34.94 16.37
C SER A 46 22.50 -35.86 17.27
N THR A 47 23.15 -36.85 17.89
CA THR A 47 22.48 -37.80 18.79
C THR A 47 21.85 -37.10 20.00
N VAL A 48 20.60 -37.48 20.29
CA VAL A 48 19.86 -37.05 21.48
C VAL A 48 19.55 -38.24 22.39
N ILE A 49 19.35 -37.97 23.67
CA ILE A 49 18.97 -38.95 24.68
C ILE A 49 17.56 -38.68 25.17
N PHE A 50 16.75 -39.73 25.28
CA PHE A 50 15.43 -39.66 25.87
C PHE A 50 15.53 -39.61 27.39
N LYS A 51 14.85 -38.63 27.98
CA LYS A 51 14.68 -38.48 29.42
C LYS A 51 13.23 -38.79 29.76
N PRO A 52 12.89 -40.05 30.10
CA PRO A 52 11.58 -40.43 30.58
C PRO A 52 11.41 -39.85 31.98
N GLY A 53 11.01 -38.59 32.07
CA GLY A 53 10.99 -37.89 33.33
C GLY A 53 10.02 -38.55 34.31
N LYS A 54 10.50 -38.82 35.54
CA LYS A 54 9.68 -39.30 36.67
C LYS A 54 8.99 -38.17 37.45
N ILE A 55 9.51 -36.94 37.31
CA ILE A 55 9.07 -35.71 38.01
C ILE A 55 8.92 -34.55 37.00
N LYS A 56 9.89 -34.35 36.10
CA LYS A 56 9.76 -33.46 34.93
C LYS A 56 9.06 -34.19 33.77
N ARG A 57 8.46 -33.45 32.83
CA ARG A 57 7.91 -34.04 31.58
C ARG A 57 9.00 -34.76 30.78
N SER A 58 8.59 -35.76 30.02
CA SER A 58 9.50 -36.48 29.12
C SER A 58 10.00 -35.55 28.03
N HIS A 59 11.29 -35.62 27.70
CA HIS A 59 11.94 -34.76 26.71
C HIS A 59 13.17 -35.47 26.12
N PHE A 60 13.67 -34.95 25.01
CA PHE A 60 14.96 -35.32 24.45
C PHE A 60 16.02 -34.29 24.84
N ALA A 61 17.27 -34.69 24.99
CA ALA A 61 18.39 -33.78 25.27
C ALA A 61 19.59 -34.16 24.42
N HIS A 62 20.35 -33.18 23.94
CA HIS A 62 21.56 -33.48 23.16
C HIS A 62 22.60 -34.25 23.99
N TYR A 63 23.24 -35.25 23.36
CA TYR A 63 24.35 -35.99 23.98
C TYR A 63 25.63 -35.14 24.02
N GLU A 64 25.94 -34.43 22.93
CA GLU A 64 27.03 -33.43 22.80
C GLU A 64 26.44 -32.07 22.37
N SER A 65 26.97 -30.95 22.89
CA SER A 65 26.24 -29.68 23.04
C SER A 65 26.16 -28.75 21.82
N GLU A 66 26.48 -29.20 20.62
CA GLU A 66 26.47 -28.38 19.40
C GLU A 66 25.25 -28.69 18.53
N CYS A 67 24.37 -27.69 18.38
CA CYS A 67 23.22 -27.71 17.50
C CYS A 67 23.21 -26.38 16.73
N VAL A 68 22.81 -26.41 15.46
CA VAL A 68 22.60 -25.21 14.62
C VAL A 68 21.71 -24.21 15.35
N VAL A 69 20.76 -24.74 16.13
CA VAL A 69 20.02 -23.98 17.12
C VAL A 69 20.86 -23.74 18.37
N THR A 70 21.37 -22.51 18.49
CA THR A 70 22.20 -22.07 19.62
C THR A 70 21.39 -21.47 20.78
N ASN A 71 20.15 -21.03 20.53
CA ASN A 71 19.30 -20.22 21.45
C ASN A 71 18.11 -20.96 22.09
N TYR A 72 18.21 -22.26 22.40
CA TYR A 72 17.24 -22.89 23.30
C TYR A 72 17.54 -22.48 24.75
N GLU A 73 16.87 -21.46 25.27
CA GLU A 73 16.74 -21.30 26.72
C GLU A 73 15.98 -22.52 27.28
N PRO A 74 16.29 -22.98 28.52
CA PRO A 74 15.51 -24.04 29.14
C PRO A 74 14.06 -23.58 29.30
N GLU A 75 13.17 -24.17 28.50
CA GLU A 75 11.76 -23.81 28.50
C GLU A 75 11.10 -24.11 29.84
N THR A 76 10.21 -23.21 30.25
CA THR A 76 9.42 -23.41 31.47
C THR A 76 8.38 -24.51 31.26
N ALA A 77 7.93 -25.14 32.35
CA ALA A 77 6.85 -26.13 32.27
C ALA A 77 5.57 -25.55 31.65
N SER A 78 5.29 -24.27 31.90
CA SER A 78 4.16 -23.54 31.32
C SER A 78 4.31 -23.35 29.81
N HIS A 79 5.50 -22.99 29.32
CA HIS A 79 5.76 -22.90 27.87
C HIS A 79 5.48 -24.24 27.17
N LEU A 80 6.05 -25.32 27.69
CA LEU A 80 5.83 -26.68 27.16
C LEU A 80 4.36 -27.11 27.24
N GLN A 81 3.61 -26.66 28.25
CA GLN A 81 2.18 -26.94 28.37
C GLN A 81 1.37 -26.19 27.31
N GLY A 82 1.65 -24.91 27.08
CA GLY A 82 0.97 -24.14 26.05
C GLY A 82 1.20 -24.69 24.65
N LYS A 83 2.46 -25.05 24.31
CA LYS A 83 2.76 -25.74 23.05
C LYS A 83 1.96 -27.03 22.92
N GLN A 84 1.90 -27.83 23.98
CA GLN A 84 1.13 -29.09 23.95
C GLN A 84 -0.36 -28.86 23.66
N VAL A 85 -0.98 -27.88 24.32
CA VAL A 85 -2.40 -27.55 24.09
C VAL A 85 -2.64 -27.14 22.64
N LEU A 86 -1.77 -26.28 22.08
CA LEU A 86 -1.88 -25.84 20.69
C LEU A 86 -1.66 -26.98 19.70
N TYR A 87 -0.64 -27.82 19.93
CA TYR A 87 -0.33 -28.96 19.07
C TYR A 87 -1.47 -29.98 19.01
N ASP A 88 -2.02 -30.34 20.17
CA ASP A 88 -3.14 -31.29 20.24
C ASP A 88 -4.39 -30.72 19.56
N TRP A 89 -4.65 -29.42 19.75
CA TRP A 89 -5.74 -28.73 19.08
C TRP A 89 -5.55 -28.70 17.56
N LEU A 90 -4.36 -28.37 17.06
CA LEU A 90 -4.05 -28.33 15.63
C LEU A 90 -4.20 -29.70 14.97
N ASN A 91 -3.62 -30.76 15.54
CA ASN A 91 -3.76 -32.13 15.02
C ASN A 91 -5.23 -32.59 14.98
N LYS A 92 -6.02 -32.21 15.98
CA LYS A 92 -7.45 -32.54 16.02
C LYS A 92 -8.24 -31.76 14.96
N LYS A 93 -7.88 -30.51 14.70
CA LYS A 93 -8.59 -29.63 13.75
C LYS A 93 -8.19 -29.88 12.30
N PHE A 94 -6.93 -30.21 12.05
CA PHE A 94 -6.35 -30.38 10.73
C PHE A 94 -5.64 -31.75 10.64
N PRO A 95 -6.41 -32.85 10.63
CA PRO A 95 -5.85 -34.21 10.71
C PRO A 95 -5.02 -34.63 9.48
N ALA A 96 -5.10 -33.90 8.38
CA ALA A 96 -4.33 -34.14 7.15
C ALA A 96 -3.24 -33.09 6.90
N ALA A 97 -3.12 -32.07 7.75
CA ALA A 97 -1.94 -31.21 7.76
C ALA A 97 -0.77 -31.92 8.44
N ASP A 98 0.45 -31.63 8.00
CA ASP A 98 1.64 -32.02 8.75
C ASP A 98 1.85 -31.03 9.89
N VAL A 99 1.77 -31.52 11.13
CA VAL A 99 1.88 -30.70 12.34
C VAL A 99 3.07 -31.17 13.15
N GLU A 100 4.10 -30.32 13.23
CA GLU A 100 5.39 -30.66 13.84
C GLU A 100 5.80 -29.68 14.94
N TYR A 101 6.46 -30.19 15.99
CA TYR A 101 7.09 -29.36 17.02
C TYR A 101 8.47 -28.85 16.58
N GLU A 102 8.85 -27.66 17.05
CA GLU A 102 10.24 -27.21 17.10
C GLU A 102 10.95 -27.32 15.73
N VAL A 103 10.28 -26.86 14.68
CA VAL A 103 10.79 -26.91 13.30
C VAL A 103 11.69 -25.73 13.02
N TYR A 104 12.96 -26.01 12.73
CA TYR A 104 13.87 -25.00 12.20
C TYR A 104 13.48 -24.65 10.75
N ILE A 105 13.27 -23.38 10.49
CA ILE A 105 12.85 -22.82 9.20
C ILE A 105 14.04 -22.05 8.62
N PRO A 106 14.83 -22.65 7.69
CA PRO A 106 16.08 -22.07 7.20
C PRO A 106 15.92 -20.67 6.60
N GLU A 107 14.81 -20.40 5.92
CA GLU A 107 14.50 -19.12 5.26
C GLU A 107 14.38 -17.97 6.25
N THR A 108 14.02 -18.29 7.50
CA THR A 108 13.83 -17.29 8.56
C THR A 108 14.92 -17.36 9.64
N ASN A 109 15.73 -18.42 9.65
CA ASN A 109 16.64 -18.77 10.74
C ASN A 109 15.95 -18.79 12.11
N GLN A 110 14.67 -19.20 12.13
CA GLN A 110 13.84 -19.32 13.32
C GLN A 110 13.48 -20.77 13.60
N ILE A 111 12.96 -21.00 14.79
CA ILE A 111 12.25 -22.23 15.12
C ILE A 111 10.83 -21.87 15.47
N ALA A 112 9.89 -22.44 14.72
CA ALA A 112 8.49 -22.39 15.10
C ALA A 112 8.26 -23.37 16.26
N ASP A 113 7.57 -22.91 17.30
CA ASP A 113 7.12 -23.79 18.39
C ASP A 113 6.29 -24.95 17.85
N ILE A 114 5.35 -24.65 16.96
CA ILE A 114 4.60 -25.61 16.16
C ILE A 114 4.50 -25.09 14.73
N PHE A 115 4.88 -25.93 13.78
CA PHE A 115 4.75 -25.65 12.35
C PHE A 115 3.63 -26.51 11.76
N VAL A 116 2.84 -25.91 10.87
CA VAL A 116 1.74 -26.57 10.18
C VAL A 116 1.92 -26.38 8.69
N GLU A 117 1.98 -27.48 7.95
CA GLU A 117 1.96 -27.46 6.49
C GLU A 117 0.69 -28.17 6.00
N HIS A 118 -0.18 -27.41 5.36
CA HIS A 118 -1.46 -27.94 4.89
C HIS A 118 -1.28 -28.69 3.57
N THR A 119 -1.78 -29.93 3.54
CA THR A 119 -1.86 -30.77 2.33
C THR A 119 -3.30 -31.01 1.87
N ASP A 120 -4.27 -30.50 2.64
CA ASP A 120 -5.70 -30.60 2.35
C ASP A 120 -6.08 -29.85 1.07
N GLU A 121 -7.02 -30.41 0.31
CA GLU A 121 -7.59 -29.76 -0.87
C GLU A 121 -8.18 -28.39 -0.49
N GLY A 122 -7.73 -27.33 -1.17
CA GLY A 122 -8.14 -25.94 -0.89
C GLY A 122 -7.28 -25.19 0.14
N MET A 123 -6.39 -25.87 0.87
CA MET A 123 -5.38 -25.25 1.74
C MET A 123 -3.94 -25.65 1.40
N GLU A 124 -3.74 -26.43 0.33
CA GLU A 124 -2.44 -26.92 -0.10
C GLU A 124 -1.40 -25.80 -0.22
N GLY A 125 -0.24 -26.00 0.40
CA GLY A 125 0.88 -25.05 0.38
C GLY A 125 0.77 -23.90 1.39
N ILE A 126 -0.34 -23.80 2.13
CA ILE A 126 -0.46 -22.86 3.26
C ILE A 126 0.42 -23.37 4.41
N ARG A 127 1.26 -22.49 4.94
CA ARG A 127 2.18 -22.79 6.04
C ARG A 127 1.94 -21.85 7.22
N TRP A 128 1.74 -22.40 8.40
CA TRP A 128 1.55 -21.65 9.64
C TRP A 128 2.63 -21.92 10.67
N ALA A 129 3.00 -20.89 11.43
CA ALA A 129 3.83 -20.99 12.61
C ALA A 129 3.02 -20.56 13.85
N PHE A 130 2.69 -21.49 14.74
CA PHE A 130 2.06 -21.16 16.02
C PHE A 130 3.15 -20.99 17.08
N GLU A 131 3.13 -19.85 17.77
CA GLU A 131 4.11 -19.47 18.79
C GLU A 131 3.40 -19.32 20.14
N PHE A 132 3.87 -20.00 21.18
CA PHE A 132 3.33 -19.82 22.53
C PHE A 132 4.30 -19.03 23.40
N GLN A 133 3.93 -17.81 23.79
CA GLN A 133 4.83 -16.94 24.53
C GLN A 133 4.51 -16.93 26.04
N HIS A 134 5.39 -17.54 26.85
CA HIS A 134 5.34 -17.47 28.31
C HIS A 134 6.32 -16.47 28.92
N SER A 135 7.58 -16.47 28.45
CA SER A 135 8.64 -15.58 28.94
C SER A 135 8.51 -14.18 28.36
N PRO A 136 9.16 -13.14 28.93
CA PRO A 136 9.13 -11.80 28.34
C PRO A 136 9.71 -11.79 26.92
N LEU A 137 8.97 -11.20 25.97
CA LEU A 137 9.42 -10.95 24.60
C LEU A 137 9.27 -9.45 24.31
N SER A 138 10.30 -8.84 23.72
CA SER A 138 10.21 -7.43 23.32
C SER A 138 9.36 -7.28 22.05
N SER A 139 8.69 -6.13 21.90
CA SER A 139 7.89 -5.82 20.70
C SER A 139 8.74 -5.78 19.43
N VAL A 140 10.00 -5.33 19.52
CA VAL A 140 10.96 -5.27 18.41
C VAL A 140 11.39 -6.66 17.96
N GLU A 141 11.66 -7.55 18.92
CA GLU A 141 12.01 -8.94 18.62
C GLU A 141 10.83 -9.68 18.00
N TRP A 142 9.62 -9.50 18.55
CA TRP A 142 8.40 -10.00 17.96
C TRP A 142 8.21 -9.51 16.51
N GLU A 143 8.36 -8.20 16.25
CA GLU A 143 8.20 -7.62 14.92
C GLU A 143 9.23 -8.18 13.92
N THR A 144 10.47 -8.39 14.37
CA THR A 144 11.52 -9.02 13.55
C THR A 144 11.11 -10.44 13.15
N ARG A 145 10.65 -11.24 14.12
CA ARG A 145 10.20 -12.62 13.90
C ARG A 145 8.98 -12.70 12.98
N HIS A 146 7.98 -11.84 13.23
CA HIS A 146 6.78 -11.69 12.41
C HIS A 146 7.13 -11.35 10.95
N ASN A 147 8.02 -10.37 10.74
CA ASN A 147 8.43 -9.97 9.39
C ASN A 147 9.23 -11.06 8.67
N HIS A 148 10.06 -11.84 9.39
CA HIS A 148 10.75 -12.99 8.79
C HIS A 148 9.76 -14.05 8.32
N TYR A 149 8.78 -14.45 9.16
CA TYR A 149 7.72 -15.37 8.73
C TYR A 149 6.94 -14.85 7.53
N LYS A 150 6.49 -13.59 7.59
CA LYS A 150 5.80 -12.92 6.49
C LYS A 150 6.60 -12.93 5.19
N SER A 151 7.90 -12.68 5.26
CA SER A 151 8.78 -12.68 4.07
C SER A 151 9.00 -14.08 3.48
N ALA A 152 8.91 -15.12 4.31
CA ALA A 152 9.00 -16.51 3.89
C ALA A 152 7.65 -17.09 3.42
N GLY A 153 6.57 -16.31 3.40
CA GLY A 153 5.23 -16.79 3.04
C GLY A 153 4.63 -17.72 4.10
N ILE A 154 4.98 -17.52 5.37
CA ILE A 154 4.47 -18.27 6.52
C ILE A 154 3.61 -17.31 7.35
N GLN A 155 2.38 -17.71 7.68
CA GLN A 155 1.55 -16.94 8.58
C GLN A 155 1.77 -17.37 10.03
N ASP A 156 2.09 -16.42 10.90
CA ASP A 156 2.33 -16.67 12.31
C ASP A 156 1.11 -16.38 13.20
N PHE A 157 0.89 -17.23 14.20
CA PHE A 157 -0.14 -17.12 15.23
C PHE A 157 0.52 -17.05 16.60
N TRP A 158 0.63 -15.84 17.14
CA TRP A 158 1.18 -15.61 18.48
C TRP A 158 0.10 -15.73 19.55
N VAL A 159 0.24 -16.75 20.39
CA VAL A 159 -0.64 -17.02 21.53
C VAL A 159 0.13 -16.74 22.82
N LEU A 160 -0.28 -15.72 23.54
CA LEU A 160 0.38 -15.27 24.77
C LEU A 160 -0.17 -16.03 25.98
N ASP A 161 0.67 -16.28 26.99
CA ASP A 161 0.19 -16.84 28.25
C ASP A 161 -0.70 -15.80 28.98
N LYS A 162 -1.96 -16.15 29.22
CA LYS A 162 -2.94 -15.28 29.87
C LYS A 162 -2.48 -14.82 31.25
N ASP A 163 -1.90 -15.70 32.06
CA ASP A 163 -1.46 -15.37 33.43
C ASP A 163 -0.32 -14.36 33.44
N LYS A 164 0.48 -14.34 32.36
CA LYS A 164 1.62 -13.42 32.22
C LYS A 164 1.22 -12.11 31.59
N TYR A 165 0.40 -12.14 30.55
CA TYR A 165 0.15 -10.98 29.70
C TYR A 165 -1.19 -10.28 29.96
N VAL A 166 -2.23 -11.00 30.38
CA VAL A 166 -3.50 -10.34 30.73
C VAL A 166 -3.39 -9.69 32.10
N LYS A 167 -3.25 -8.36 32.10
CA LYS A 167 -3.24 -7.53 33.31
C LYS A 167 -4.41 -6.57 33.33
N PHE A 168 -4.90 -6.31 34.54
CA PHE A 168 -5.97 -5.36 34.79
C PHE A 168 -5.49 -4.19 35.67
N SER A 169 -6.17 -3.06 35.56
CA SER A 169 -5.99 -1.90 36.43
C SER A 169 -6.21 -2.28 37.89
N LYS A 170 -5.38 -1.72 38.77
CA LYS A 170 -5.52 -1.84 40.23
C LYS A 170 -6.17 -0.61 40.87
N ALA A 171 -6.71 0.30 40.05
CA ALA A 171 -7.34 1.51 40.54
C ALA A 171 -8.64 1.19 41.29
N ARG A 172 -8.94 1.96 42.35
CA ARG A 172 -10.17 1.81 43.12
C ARG A 172 -11.39 2.09 42.24
N ASP A 173 -12.43 1.28 42.38
CA ASP A 173 -13.72 1.37 41.66
C ASP A 173 -13.62 1.20 40.13
N ILE A 174 -12.50 0.64 39.64
CA ILE A 174 -12.30 0.26 38.24
C ILE A 174 -12.13 -1.25 38.15
N THR A 175 -13.04 -1.93 37.46
CA THR A 175 -12.97 -3.38 37.18
C THR A 175 -12.75 -3.60 35.69
N ASP A 176 -12.10 -4.71 35.30
CA ASP A 176 -11.96 -5.15 33.89
C ASP A 176 -11.19 -4.23 32.93
N ALA A 177 -10.73 -3.07 33.39
CA ALA A 177 -9.87 -2.21 32.59
C ALA A 177 -8.51 -2.90 32.36
N ARG A 178 -8.17 -3.15 31.10
CA ARG A 178 -6.92 -3.79 30.67
C ARG A 178 -5.73 -2.85 30.82
N ASN A 179 -4.66 -3.35 31.40
CA ASN A 179 -3.34 -2.73 31.37
C ASN A 179 -2.48 -3.44 30.33
N ARG A 180 -2.43 -2.90 29.11
CA ARG A 180 -1.72 -3.49 27.97
C ARG A 180 -0.27 -3.05 27.91
N ASN A 181 0.63 -4.02 27.88
CA ASN A 181 2.05 -3.78 27.69
C ASN A 181 2.40 -3.49 26.22
N ASP A 182 3.66 -3.14 25.97
CA ASP A 182 4.15 -2.74 24.65
C ASP A 182 4.01 -3.85 23.59
N LEU A 183 4.33 -5.11 23.95
CA LEU A 183 4.19 -6.26 23.06
C LEU A 183 2.74 -6.44 22.58
N GLU A 184 1.77 -6.52 23.50
CA GLU A 184 0.33 -6.67 23.17
C GLU A 184 -0.18 -5.51 22.31
N LYS A 185 0.31 -4.29 22.58
CA LYS A 185 -0.03 -3.12 21.76
C LYS A 185 0.51 -3.26 20.35
N LYS A 186 1.77 -3.67 20.21
CA LYS A 186 2.40 -3.86 18.92
C LYS A 186 1.69 -4.95 18.10
N ILE A 187 1.46 -6.12 18.70
CA ILE A 187 0.71 -7.22 18.05
C ILE A 187 -0.67 -6.75 17.63
N PHE A 188 -1.45 -6.12 18.52
CA PHE A 188 -2.81 -5.67 18.20
C PHE A 188 -2.84 -4.60 17.10
N ASN A 189 -1.89 -3.66 17.10
CA ASN A 189 -1.84 -2.61 16.09
C ASN A 189 -1.41 -3.16 14.72
N GLU A 190 -0.57 -4.18 14.71
CA GLU A 190 -0.06 -4.80 13.49
C GLU A 190 -1.05 -5.82 12.91
N ILE A 191 -1.51 -6.77 13.72
CA ILE A 191 -2.37 -7.89 13.29
C ILE A 191 -3.85 -7.55 13.42
N GLY A 192 -4.21 -6.64 14.33
CA GLY A 192 -5.61 -6.34 14.67
C GLY A 192 -6.21 -7.22 15.76
N LEU A 193 -5.50 -8.28 16.16
CA LEU A 193 -5.94 -9.30 17.12
C LEU A 193 -4.82 -9.61 18.12
N CYS A 194 -5.17 -10.01 19.34
CA CYS A 194 -4.24 -10.68 20.26
C CYS A 194 -4.90 -11.92 20.88
N TYR A 195 -4.15 -13.00 20.95
CA TYR A 195 -4.63 -14.28 21.48
C TYR A 195 -3.96 -14.57 22.82
N PHE A 196 -4.74 -14.98 23.82
CA PHE A 196 -4.23 -15.35 25.13
C PHE A 196 -4.78 -16.71 25.55
N LEU A 197 -3.90 -17.64 25.90
CA LEU A 197 -4.27 -18.96 26.37
C LEU A 197 -4.12 -19.07 27.88
N ASP A 198 -5.20 -19.48 28.53
CA ASP A 198 -5.24 -19.88 29.93
C ASP A 198 -4.85 -21.36 30.06
N LEU A 199 -3.72 -21.65 30.72
CA LEU A 199 -3.22 -23.02 30.81
C LEU A 199 -3.97 -23.89 31.82
N GLU A 200 -4.66 -23.29 32.79
CA GLU A 200 -5.42 -24.00 33.81
C GLU A 200 -6.78 -24.47 33.26
N THR A 201 -7.45 -23.58 32.53
CA THR A 201 -8.80 -23.81 31.99
C THR A 201 -8.80 -24.22 30.52
N THR A 202 -7.67 -24.12 29.82
CA THR A 202 -7.53 -24.32 28.37
C THR A 202 -8.48 -23.44 27.55
N GLU A 203 -8.75 -22.24 28.06
CA GLU A 203 -9.54 -21.24 27.37
C GLU A 203 -8.67 -20.27 26.57
N LEU A 204 -9.08 -19.99 25.34
CA LEU A 204 -8.52 -18.95 24.50
C LEU A 204 -9.33 -17.67 24.64
N THR A 205 -8.65 -16.57 24.94
CA THR A 205 -9.19 -15.21 24.95
C THR A 205 -8.71 -14.48 23.69
N ILE A 206 -9.63 -13.79 22.99
CA ILE A 206 -9.30 -13.08 21.74
C ILE A 206 -9.62 -11.59 21.92
N ASP A 207 -8.58 -10.78 22.01
CA ASP A 207 -8.72 -9.32 22.00
C ASP A 207 -8.86 -8.84 20.55
N PHE A 208 -10.00 -8.25 20.20
CA PHE A 208 -10.28 -7.70 18.86
C PHE A 208 -10.88 -6.29 18.87
N LYS A 209 -11.41 -5.83 20.02
CA LYS A 209 -12.06 -4.52 20.13
C LYS A 209 -11.92 -3.95 21.53
N PHE A 210 -11.57 -2.67 21.60
CA PHE A 210 -11.43 -1.95 22.86
C PHE A 210 -12.30 -0.69 22.88
N THR A 211 -12.77 -0.33 24.07
CA THR A 211 -13.45 0.92 24.39
C THR A 211 -12.69 1.65 25.48
N THR A 212 -12.75 2.98 25.54
CA THR A 212 -12.14 3.76 26.63
C THR A 212 -13.17 4.52 27.45
N SER A 213 -12.90 4.67 28.74
CA SER A 213 -13.65 5.54 29.64
C SER A 213 -12.70 6.43 30.43
N TRP A 214 -13.20 7.58 30.89
CA TRP A 214 -12.42 8.53 31.67
C TRP A 214 -12.93 8.56 33.11
N HIS A 215 -12.03 8.43 34.08
CA HIS A 215 -12.37 8.61 35.50
C HIS A 215 -11.49 9.69 36.11
N THR A 216 -12.10 10.57 36.89
CA THR A 216 -11.40 11.63 37.63
C THR A 216 -11.15 11.19 39.05
N THR A 217 -9.89 11.16 39.45
CA THR A 217 -9.48 10.91 40.84
C THR A 217 -8.87 12.18 41.43
N ILE A 218 -9.06 12.39 42.74
CA ILE A 218 -8.45 13.50 43.47
C ILE A 218 -7.28 12.94 44.27
N VAL A 219 -6.06 13.32 43.90
CA VAL A 219 -4.83 12.87 44.58
C VAL A 219 -4.13 14.09 45.16
N LYS A 220 -4.01 14.16 46.49
CA LYS A 220 -3.43 15.31 47.21
C LYS A 220 -4.06 16.66 46.80
N GLY A 221 -5.38 16.70 46.64
CA GLY A 221 -6.12 17.91 46.24
C GLY A 221 -6.07 18.24 44.74
N VAL A 222 -5.24 17.54 43.95
CA VAL A 222 -5.14 17.74 42.50
C VAL A 222 -6.09 16.77 41.79
N ARG A 223 -6.97 17.30 40.93
CA ARG A 223 -7.80 16.51 40.03
C ARG A 223 -6.92 15.90 38.93
N ARG A 224 -6.91 14.57 38.83
CA ARG A 224 -6.26 13.82 37.75
C ARG A 224 -7.32 13.08 36.95
N ARG A 225 -7.32 13.28 35.63
CA ARG A 225 -8.20 12.56 34.71
C ARG A 225 -7.39 11.42 34.11
N ASN A 226 -7.80 10.18 34.37
CA ASN A 226 -7.14 8.98 33.85
C ASN A 226 -8.06 8.31 32.83
N GLU A 227 -7.49 7.84 31.73
CA GLU A 227 -8.17 6.99 30.75
C GLU A 227 -7.99 5.52 31.12
N TYR A 228 -9.05 4.73 30.97
CA TYR A 228 -9.05 3.29 31.18
C TYR A 228 -9.57 2.61 29.91
N THR A 229 -8.89 1.54 29.50
CA THR A 229 -9.23 0.76 28.30
C THR A 229 -9.88 -0.55 28.70
N TYR A 230 -10.97 -0.93 28.05
CA TYR A 230 -11.74 -2.16 28.31
C TYR A 230 -11.89 -2.93 27.02
N HIS A 231 -11.87 -4.26 27.08
CA HIS A 231 -12.25 -5.07 25.93
C HIS A 231 -13.78 -5.02 25.74
N SER A 232 -14.25 -5.08 24.51
CA SER A 232 -15.68 -5.13 24.16
C SER A 232 -15.92 -6.28 23.18
N PRO A 233 -16.65 -7.34 23.57
CA PRO A 233 -17.35 -7.54 24.85
C PRO A 233 -16.38 -7.93 25.99
N ILE A 234 -16.79 -7.74 27.25
CA ILE A 234 -15.97 -8.14 28.41
C ILE A 234 -15.75 -9.66 28.44
N HIS A 235 -16.76 -10.45 28.08
CA HIS A 235 -16.63 -11.90 27.93
C HIS A 235 -16.24 -12.25 26.50
N HIS A 236 -14.97 -12.60 26.31
CA HIS A 236 -14.36 -12.90 25.01
C HIS A 236 -13.33 -14.03 25.16
N SER A 237 -13.68 -15.04 25.97
CA SER A 237 -12.92 -16.27 26.15
C SER A 237 -13.81 -17.49 25.85
N THR A 238 -13.20 -18.56 25.34
CA THR A 238 -13.86 -19.87 25.16
C THR A 238 -12.87 -21.01 25.32
N HIS A 239 -13.35 -22.21 25.65
CA HIS A 239 -12.53 -23.42 25.59
C HIS A 239 -11.97 -23.68 24.17
N MET A 240 -10.71 -24.13 24.09
CA MET A 240 -9.97 -24.31 22.84
C MET A 240 -10.68 -25.20 21.81
N ASP A 241 -11.46 -26.20 22.24
CA ASP A 241 -12.22 -27.08 21.33
C ASP A 241 -13.21 -26.34 20.41
N LYS A 242 -13.75 -25.21 20.87
CA LYS A 242 -14.69 -24.39 20.09
C LYS A 242 -14.00 -23.44 19.13
N VAL A 243 -12.69 -23.20 19.31
CA VAL A 243 -11.91 -22.32 18.45
C VAL A 243 -11.77 -22.93 17.06
N GLN A 244 -11.88 -22.10 16.05
CA GLN A 244 -11.76 -22.43 14.63
C GLN A 244 -10.81 -21.43 13.96
N VAL A 245 -10.26 -21.82 12.81
CA VAL A 245 -9.58 -20.89 11.91
C VAL A 245 -10.56 -20.50 10.82
N ARG A 246 -10.87 -19.21 10.71
CA ARG A 246 -11.61 -18.67 9.56
C ARG A 246 -10.63 -18.18 8.52
N MET A 247 -10.69 -18.80 7.35
CA MET A 247 -9.88 -18.42 6.19
C MET A 247 -10.57 -17.31 5.38
N ASN A 248 -9.75 -16.44 4.81
CA ASN A 248 -10.16 -15.56 3.73
C ASN A 248 -9.61 -16.07 2.40
N ASP A 249 -10.47 -16.16 1.38
CA ASP A 249 -10.11 -16.72 0.08
C ASP A 249 -9.15 -15.84 -0.73
N GLU A 250 -9.23 -14.52 -0.59
CA GLU A 250 -8.44 -13.56 -1.38
C GLU A 250 -6.95 -13.59 -1.02
N PHE A 251 -6.64 -13.77 0.25
CA PHE A 251 -5.26 -13.76 0.77
C PHE A 251 -4.81 -15.10 1.36
N GLN A 252 -5.69 -16.10 1.40
CA GLN A 252 -5.46 -17.36 2.12
C GLN A 252 -4.98 -17.11 3.57
N HIS A 253 -5.56 -16.07 4.20
CA HIS A 253 -5.17 -15.60 5.52
C HIS A 253 -6.15 -16.09 6.58
N GLY A 254 -5.64 -16.78 7.60
CA GLY A 254 -6.44 -17.36 8.68
C GLY A 254 -6.55 -16.48 9.91
N VAL A 255 -7.67 -16.50 10.61
CA VAL A 255 -7.81 -15.86 11.93
C VAL A 255 -8.50 -16.80 12.91
N LEU A 256 -8.12 -16.75 14.18
CA LEU A 256 -8.80 -17.56 15.20
C LEU A 256 -10.14 -16.91 15.55
N VAL A 257 -11.21 -17.69 15.52
CA VAL A 257 -12.57 -17.27 15.84
C VAL A 257 -13.31 -18.34 16.63
N TYR A 258 -14.44 -17.97 17.21
CA TYR A 258 -15.42 -18.91 17.75
C TYR A 258 -16.82 -18.27 17.76
N PRO A 259 -17.89 -19.10 17.74
CA PRO A 259 -19.25 -18.65 17.40
C PRO A 259 -19.77 -17.48 18.26
N GLU A 260 -19.42 -17.43 19.53
CA GLU A 260 -19.94 -16.46 20.50
C GLU A 260 -19.49 -15.01 20.22
N ILE A 261 -18.32 -14.79 19.61
CA ILE A 261 -17.80 -13.45 19.30
C ILE A 261 -17.65 -13.16 17.81
N GLU A 262 -17.70 -14.16 16.94
CA GLU A 262 -17.35 -14.02 15.52
C GLU A 262 -18.11 -12.88 14.83
N LYS A 263 -19.43 -12.78 15.04
CA LYS A 263 -20.24 -11.69 14.48
C LYS A 263 -19.80 -10.29 14.94
N GLN A 264 -19.27 -10.18 16.16
CA GLN A 264 -18.77 -8.91 16.71
C GLN A 264 -17.37 -8.56 16.16
N MET A 265 -16.64 -9.55 15.63
CA MET A 265 -15.32 -9.36 15.04
C MET A 265 -15.38 -8.81 13.62
N GLU A 266 -16.51 -8.85 12.91
CA GLU A 266 -16.63 -8.49 11.49
C GLU A 266 -16.04 -7.11 11.13
N GLU A 267 -16.22 -6.10 12.01
CA GLU A 267 -15.61 -4.78 11.84
C GLU A 267 -14.07 -4.87 11.83
N LYS A 268 -13.50 -5.66 12.74
CA LYS A 268 -12.06 -5.88 12.84
C LYS A 268 -11.54 -6.75 11.69
N LEU A 269 -12.26 -7.80 11.31
CA LEU A 269 -11.89 -8.65 10.17
C LEU A 269 -11.89 -7.87 8.86
N SER A 270 -12.87 -7.00 8.65
CA SER A 270 -12.91 -6.08 7.50
C SER A 270 -11.71 -5.13 7.48
N TRP A 271 -11.30 -4.63 8.65
CA TRP A 271 -10.08 -3.82 8.78
C TRP A 271 -8.80 -4.60 8.42
N ILE A 272 -8.68 -5.87 8.84
CA ILE A 272 -7.55 -6.75 8.49
C ILE A 272 -7.49 -6.93 6.97
N LEU A 273 -8.62 -7.24 6.33
CA LEU A 273 -8.69 -7.38 4.87
C LEU A 273 -8.33 -6.09 4.14
N ALA A 274 -8.82 -4.93 4.59
CA ALA A 274 -8.46 -3.64 4.02
C ALA A 274 -6.95 -3.37 4.17
N LYS A 275 -6.34 -3.76 5.30
CA LYS A 275 -4.89 -3.66 5.50
C LYS A 275 -4.13 -4.54 4.51
N LEU A 276 -4.51 -5.81 4.35
CA LEU A 276 -3.89 -6.73 3.39
C LEU A 276 -3.99 -6.23 1.94
N ARG A 277 -5.17 -5.75 1.52
CA ARG A 277 -5.37 -5.10 0.21
C ARG A 277 -4.47 -3.89 0.03
N GLY A 278 -4.36 -3.04 1.05
CA GLY A 278 -3.47 -1.88 1.03
C GLY A 278 -1.99 -2.26 0.94
N GLU A 279 -1.56 -3.34 1.59
CA GLU A 279 -0.19 -3.86 1.46
C GLU A 279 0.08 -4.41 0.06
N ARG A 280 -0.85 -5.18 -0.51
CA ARG A 280 -0.78 -5.68 -1.89
C ARG A 280 -0.66 -4.53 -2.90
N SER A 281 -1.55 -3.54 -2.82
CA SER A 281 -1.54 -2.37 -3.71
C SER A 281 -0.23 -1.57 -3.60
N ARG A 282 0.34 -1.40 -2.40
CA ARG A 282 1.66 -0.76 -2.23
C ARG A 282 2.78 -1.56 -2.89
N LYS A 283 2.76 -2.89 -2.79
CA LYS A 283 3.76 -3.75 -3.46
C LYS A 283 3.64 -3.65 -4.97
N GLU A 284 2.42 -3.77 -5.51
CA GLU A 284 2.14 -3.64 -6.95
C GLU A 284 2.59 -2.26 -7.48
N LYS A 285 2.29 -1.18 -6.74
CA LYS A 285 2.77 0.17 -7.08
C LYS A 285 4.30 0.27 -7.07
N GLN A 286 4.95 -0.30 -6.06
CA GLN A 286 6.41 -0.30 -5.96
C GLN A 286 7.06 -1.08 -7.12
N GLU A 287 6.52 -2.24 -7.44
CA GLU A 287 6.97 -3.06 -8.57
C GLU A 287 6.83 -2.32 -9.90
N LEU A 288 5.68 -1.70 -10.14
CA LEU A 288 5.46 -0.85 -11.32
C LEU A 288 6.46 0.30 -11.42
N GLN A 289 6.73 0.98 -10.30
CA GLN A 289 7.75 2.04 -10.25
C GLN A 289 9.15 1.52 -10.58
N ASP A 290 9.51 0.33 -10.09
CA ASP A 290 10.82 -0.24 -10.32
C ASP A 290 10.97 -0.72 -11.77
N ARG A 291 9.94 -1.35 -12.35
CA ARG A 291 9.88 -1.69 -13.78
C ARG A 291 9.95 -0.44 -14.66
N ALA A 292 9.23 0.64 -14.31
CA ALA A 292 9.32 1.90 -15.03
C ALA A 292 10.75 2.49 -15.00
N LYS A 293 11.44 2.44 -13.84
CA LYS A 293 12.85 2.87 -13.73
C LYS A 293 13.79 2.04 -14.60
N GLU A 294 13.58 0.73 -14.70
CA GLU A 294 14.36 -0.15 -15.57
C GLU A 294 14.18 0.23 -17.05
N LYS A 295 12.94 0.48 -17.48
CA LYS A 295 12.64 1.02 -18.81
C LYS A 295 13.37 2.35 -19.06
N MET A 296 13.44 3.22 -18.05
CA MET A 296 14.13 4.52 -18.16
C MET A 296 15.64 4.40 -18.22
N LYS A 297 16.21 3.43 -17.51
CA LYS A 297 17.64 3.11 -17.63
C LYS A 297 17.96 2.64 -19.04
N PHE A 298 17.18 1.70 -19.58
CA PHE A 298 17.34 1.21 -20.95
C PHE A 298 17.19 2.35 -21.98
N ALA A 299 16.16 3.18 -21.85
CA ALA A 299 15.90 4.29 -22.76
C ALA A 299 17.08 5.27 -22.81
N LYS A 300 17.66 5.58 -21.64
CA LYS A 300 18.79 6.50 -21.52
C LYS A 300 20.04 5.98 -22.22
N GLU A 301 20.30 4.67 -22.11
CA GLU A 301 21.44 4.01 -22.76
C GLU A 301 21.26 3.93 -24.28
N LYS A 302 20.05 3.62 -24.76
CA LYS A 302 19.79 3.39 -26.19
C LYS A 302 19.45 4.65 -26.99
N TYR A 303 18.71 5.58 -26.41
CA TYR A 303 18.13 6.74 -27.12
C TYR A 303 18.60 8.09 -26.59
N GLY A 304 19.33 8.12 -25.46
CA GLY A 304 19.84 9.35 -24.86
C GLY A 304 18.82 10.06 -23.96
N LYS A 305 19.30 11.15 -23.35
CA LYS A 305 18.59 11.84 -22.25
C LYS A 305 17.27 12.48 -22.68
N GLU A 306 17.26 13.20 -23.79
CA GLU A 306 16.10 13.96 -24.26
C GLU A 306 14.89 13.05 -24.56
N LYS A 307 15.09 11.97 -25.30
CA LYS A 307 14.02 11.00 -25.59
C LYS A 307 13.52 10.31 -24.32
N THR A 308 14.42 10.04 -23.37
CA THR A 308 14.06 9.43 -22.08
C THR A 308 13.14 10.33 -21.27
N GLU A 309 13.40 11.64 -21.21
CA GLU A 309 12.55 12.60 -20.48
C GLU A 309 11.14 12.66 -21.08
N VAL A 310 11.03 12.64 -22.41
CA VAL A 310 9.73 12.59 -23.11
C VAL A 310 8.96 11.32 -22.77
N ILE A 311 9.63 10.16 -22.79
CA ILE A 311 8.99 8.88 -22.50
C ILE A 311 8.58 8.77 -21.03
N TRP A 312 9.43 9.22 -20.10
CA TRP A 312 9.07 9.32 -18.69
C TRP A 312 7.82 10.16 -18.49
N ARG A 313 7.79 11.35 -19.11
CA ARG A 313 6.65 12.26 -18.99
C ARG A 313 5.37 11.67 -19.59
N PHE A 314 5.49 10.93 -20.68
CA PHE A 314 4.38 10.17 -21.26
C PHE A 314 3.84 9.14 -20.27
N MET A 315 4.69 8.33 -19.65
CA MET A 315 4.24 7.33 -18.66
C MET A 315 3.60 7.99 -17.43
N GLU A 316 4.21 9.05 -16.88
CA GLU A 316 3.64 9.78 -15.73
C GLU A 316 2.24 10.35 -16.00
N LEU A 317 1.96 10.79 -17.23
CA LEU A 317 0.69 11.41 -17.57
C LEU A 317 -0.39 10.42 -18.00
N ASN A 318 -0.04 9.13 -18.14
CA ASN A 318 -0.98 8.09 -18.54
C ASN A 318 -1.05 6.92 -17.53
N ILE A 319 -0.23 6.92 -16.47
CA ILE A 319 -0.24 5.89 -15.43
C ILE A 319 -0.37 6.57 -14.06
N GLU A 320 -1.53 6.44 -13.42
CA GLU A 320 -1.86 7.11 -12.16
C GLU A 320 -0.86 6.75 -11.05
N GLU A 321 -0.44 5.50 -10.96
CA GLU A 321 0.49 5.03 -9.94
C GLU A 321 1.89 5.63 -10.08
N LEU A 322 2.27 6.12 -11.26
CA LEU A 322 3.52 6.83 -11.51
C LEU A 322 3.38 8.36 -11.34
N SER A 323 2.14 8.87 -11.27
CA SER A 323 1.85 10.29 -11.14
C SER A 323 1.84 10.73 -9.67
N ASP A 324 2.34 11.94 -9.43
CA ASP A 324 2.17 12.67 -8.15
C ASP A 324 0.85 13.46 -8.11
N TYR A 325 0.09 13.47 -9.21
CA TYR A 325 -1.15 14.21 -9.38
C TYR A 325 -2.31 13.26 -9.67
N GLU A 326 -3.48 13.57 -9.13
CA GLU A 326 -4.73 12.95 -9.55
C GLU A 326 -4.96 13.26 -11.03
N LEU A 327 -5.09 12.20 -11.83
CA LEU A 327 -5.27 12.30 -13.27
C LEU A 327 -6.75 12.12 -13.61
N ASP A 328 -7.29 12.97 -14.49
CA ASP A 328 -8.63 12.79 -15.05
C ASP A 328 -8.59 11.70 -16.14
N LEU A 329 -8.61 10.44 -15.71
CA LEU A 329 -8.47 9.28 -16.58
C LEU A 329 -9.85 8.82 -17.06
N SER A 330 -10.37 9.49 -18.08
CA SER A 330 -11.61 9.08 -18.76
C SER A 330 -11.46 7.81 -19.61
N GLU A 331 -10.24 7.25 -19.75
CA GLU A 331 -9.91 6.13 -20.63
C GLU A 331 -9.24 4.95 -19.92
N GLU A 332 -10.02 4.14 -19.23
CA GLU A 332 -9.48 3.04 -18.43
C GLU A 332 -8.75 1.95 -19.23
N GLU A 333 -9.14 1.66 -20.49
CA GLU A 333 -8.66 0.47 -21.21
C GLU A 333 -7.22 0.63 -21.76
N ASN A 334 -6.95 1.70 -22.50
CA ASN A 334 -5.61 1.98 -23.03
C ASN A 334 -4.56 2.18 -21.91
N ILE A 335 -5.00 2.78 -20.80
CA ILE A 335 -4.16 3.00 -19.62
C ILE A 335 -3.84 1.67 -18.93
N LYS A 336 -4.84 0.79 -18.77
CA LYS A 336 -4.62 -0.57 -18.24
C LYS A 336 -3.64 -1.36 -19.12
N GLU A 337 -3.76 -1.25 -20.45
CA GLU A 337 -2.82 -1.90 -21.37
C GLU A 337 -1.39 -1.37 -21.19
N LEU A 338 -1.20 -0.04 -21.17
CA LEU A 338 0.11 0.57 -20.97
C LEU A 338 0.72 0.18 -19.62
N THR A 339 -0.05 0.25 -18.53
CA THR A 339 0.40 -0.15 -17.19
C THR A 339 0.83 -1.62 -17.18
N ASN A 340 0.05 -2.50 -17.81
CA ASN A 340 0.39 -3.91 -17.91
C ASN A 340 1.66 -4.14 -18.76
N ASP A 341 1.83 -3.42 -19.86
CA ASP A 341 3.02 -3.53 -20.70
C ASP A 341 4.29 -3.07 -19.97
N VAL A 342 4.21 -2.01 -19.16
CA VAL A 342 5.34 -1.55 -18.34
C VAL A 342 5.76 -2.64 -17.36
N LEU A 343 4.79 -3.32 -16.74
CA LEU A 343 5.04 -4.42 -15.81
C LEU A 343 5.63 -5.64 -16.52
N GLN A 344 4.96 -6.13 -17.57
CA GLN A 344 5.16 -7.48 -18.10
C GLN A 344 6.18 -7.56 -19.24
N LEU A 345 6.25 -6.56 -20.13
CA LEU A 345 7.14 -6.62 -21.29
C LEU A 345 8.59 -6.41 -20.88
N SER A 346 9.52 -7.07 -21.57
CA SER A 346 10.93 -6.70 -21.51
C SER A 346 11.14 -5.27 -22.02
N GLU A 347 12.31 -4.69 -21.73
CA GLU A 347 12.65 -3.35 -22.18
C GLU A 347 12.60 -3.26 -23.70
N GLU A 348 13.18 -4.24 -24.41
CA GLU A 348 13.19 -4.26 -25.87
C GLU A 348 11.79 -4.36 -26.47
N GLU A 349 10.96 -5.28 -25.98
CA GLU A 349 9.58 -5.47 -26.47
C GLU A 349 8.72 -4.22 -26.24
N PHE A 350 8.85 -3.59 -25.07
CA PHE A 350 8.14 -2.35 -24.76
C PHE A 350 8.50 -1.25 -25.75
N PHE A 351 9.79 -1.01 -25.99
CA PHE A 351 10.21 0.04 -26.91
C PHE A 351 9.89 -0.27 -28.38
N ILE A 352 9.83 -1.54 -28.78
CA ILE A 352 9.36 -1.95 -30.11
C ILE A 352 7.85 -1.66 -30.25
N LYS A 353 7.05 -2.06 -29.26
CA LYS A 353 5.58 -1.88 -29.28
C LYS A 353 5.21 -0.39 -29.41
N TYR A 354 5.88 0.47 -28.64
CA TYR A 354 5.55 1.90 -28.57
C TYR A 354 6.43 2.80 -29.47
N GLU A 355 7.27 2.23 -30.34
CA GLU A 355 8.23 3.00 -31.16
C GLU A 355 7.56 4.09 -31.99
N THR A 356 6.55 3.71 -32.77
CA THR A 356 5.80 4.61 -33.66
C THR A 356 5.10 5.73 -32.88
N LEU A 357 4.58 5.41 -31.69
CA LEU A 357 3.94 6.38 -30.81
C LEU A 357 4.97 7.38 -30.27
N PHE A 358 6.12 6.93 -29.80
CA PHE A 358 7.18 7.81 -29.30
C PHE A 358 7.77 8.71 -30.37
N GLU A 359 7.92 8.21 -31.61
CA GLU A 359 8.33 9.04 -32.75
C GLU A 359 7.29 10.12 -33.07
N LYS A 360 6.00 9.77 -33.07
CA LYS A 360 4.91 10.72 -33.27
C LYS A 360 4.89 11.77 -32.16
N LEU A 361 5.02 11.36 -30.90
CA LEU A 361 5.08 12.27 -29.75
C LEU A 361 6.25 13.24 -29.88
N GLN A 362 7.45 12.75 -30.21
CA GLN A 362 8.63 13.59 -30.38
C GLN A 362 8.46 14.61 -31.52
N ARG A 363 7.88 14.18 -32.65
CA ARG A 363 7.54 15.08 -33.77
C ARG A 363 6.53 16.16 -33.34
N ASN A 364 5.47 15.76 -32.65
CA ASN A 364 4.45 16.69 -32.16
C ASN A 364 5.05 17.73 -31.20
N LEU A 365 5.92 17.33 -30.28
CA LEU A 365 6.59 18.29 -29.38
C LEU A 365 7.44 19.29 -30.16
N GLY A 366 8.16 18.84 -31.20
CA GLY A 366 8.89 19.72 -32.11
C GLY A 366 7.98 20.71 -32.84
N GLU A 367 6.88 20.24 -33.42
CA GLU A 367 5.87 21.08 -34.07
C GLU A 367 5.27 22.10 -33.08
N PHE A 368 4.95 21.66 -31.86
CA PHE A 368 4.36 22.50 -30.83
C PHE A 368 5.29 23.60 -30.33
N ILE A 369 6.60 23.30 -30.19
CA ILE A 369 7.62 24.31 -29.89
C ILE A 369 7.70 25.32 -31.04
N ALA A 370 7.68 24.87 -32.29
CA ALA A 370 7.72 25.77 -33.45
C ALA A 370 6.50 26.70 -33.55
N LEU A 371 5.34 26.32 -33.01
CA LEU A 371 4.17 27.21 -32.94
C LEU A 371 4.42 28.44 -32.03
N LYS A 372 5.28 28.31 -31.01
CA LYS A 372 5.57 29.38 -30.04
C LYS A 372 6.20 30.61 -30.69
N ASP A 373 7.10 30.37 -31.64
CA ASP A 373 7.89 31.43 -32.28
C ASP A 373 7.25 31.94 -33.59
N SER A 374 6.07 31.40 -33.94
CA SER A 374 5.38 31.80 -35.15
C SER A 374 4.78 33.20 -35.03
N LYS A 375 4.85 33.97 -36.13
CA LYS A 375 4.12 35.24 -36.29
C LYS A 375 2.72 35.06 -36.87
N ASP A 376 2.37 33.85 -37.29
CA ASP A 376 1.07 33.54 -37.86
C ASP A 376 -0.03 33.56 -36.79
N LEU A 377 -1.16 34.21 -37.08
CA LEU A 377 -2.28 34.37 -36.16
C LEU A 377 -2.82 33.02 -35.67
N VAL A 378 -3.07 32.09 -36.60
CA VAL A 378 -3.70 30.81 -36.31
C VAL A 378 -2.75 29.94 -35.47
N LYS A 379 -1.47 29.90 -35.83
CA LYS A 379 -0.45 29.16 -35.05
C LYS A 379 -0.31 29.69 -33.62
N ARG A 380 -0.29 31.02 -33.44
CA ARG A 380 -0.26 31.65 -32.11
C ARG A 380 -1.53 31.35 -31.31
N LEU A 381 -2.68 31.38 -31.95
CA LEU A 381 -3.95 31.03 -31.32
C LEU A 381 -3.93 29.56 -30.84
N ILE A 382 -3.58 28.62 -31.71
CA ILE A 382 -3.51 27.19 -31.39
C ILE A 382 -2.59 26.95 -30.19
N LYS A 383 -1.38 27.53 -30.20
CA LYS A 383 -0.45 27.44 -29.08
C LYS A 383 -1.04 27.99 -27.78
N ASN A 384 -1.89 29.02 -27.87
CA ASN A 384 -2.50 29.65 -26.71
C ASN A 384 -3.67 28.84 -26.11
N VAL A 385 -4.37 28.04 -26.91
CA VAL A 385 -5.54 27.26 -26.47
C VAL A 385 -5.23 25.78 -26.19
N THR A 386 -4.01 25.33 -26.49
CA THR A 386 -3.57 23.94 -26.31
C THR A 386 -2.56 23.85 -25.18
N TYR A 387 -2.76 22.90 -24.26
CA TYR A 387 -1.79 22.61 -23.20
C TYR A 387 -0.81 21.54 -23.66
N GLU A 388 0.46 21.66 -23.31
CA GLU A 388 1.50 20.69 -23.70
C GLU A 388 1.18 19.27 -23.23
N THR A 389 0.59 19.14 -22.03
CA THR A 389 0.20 17.85 -21.45
C THR A 389 -0.82 17.09 -22.31
N GLN A 390 -1.65 17.79 -23.11
CA GLN A 390 -2.59 17.14 -24.02
C GLN A 390 -1.87 16.31 -25.09
N ILE A 391 -0.66 16.72 -25.50
CA ILE A 391 0.13 16.04 -26.54
C ILE A 391 0.63 14.67 -26.04
N PHE A 392 0.79 14.51 -24.73
CA PHE A 392 1.19 13.26 -24.10
C PHE A 392 0.02 12.29 -23.89
N SER A 393 -1.23 12.73 -24.06
CA SER A 393 -2.39 11.87 -23.88
C SER A 393 -2.44 10.77 -24.93
N MET A 394 -2.68 9.53 -24.49
CA MET A 394 -2.96 8.41 -25.39
C MET A 394 -4.12 8.70 -26.35
N SER A 395 -5.20 9.29 -25.84
CA SER A 395 -6.38 9.68 -26.63
C SER A 395 -6.04 10.65 -27.74
N PHE A 396 -5.29 11.70 -27.41
CA PHE A 396 -4.88 12.73 -28.34
C PHE A 396 -3.99 12.13 -29.44
N LEU A 397 -3.04 11.28 -29.06
CA LEU A 397 -2.16 10.58 -30.00
C LEU A 397 -2.93 9.60 -30.87
N SER A 398 -3.98 8.96 -30.37
CA SER A 398 -4.85 8.09 -31.16
C SER A 398 -5.71 8.90 -32.15
N ASP A 399 -6.46 9.89 -31.65
CA ASP A 399 -7.41 10.71 -32.40
C ASP A 399 -6.74 11.55 -33.49
N GLN A 400 -5.51 12.01 -33.26
CA GLN A 400 -4.73 12.71 -34.28
C GLN A 400 -4.52 11.84 -35.53
N GLY A 401 -4.48 10.51 -35.38
CA GLY A 401 -4.28 9.58 -36.50
C GLY A 401 -3.00 9.90 -37.28
N ASN A 402 -3.11 10.10 -38.58
CA ASN A 402 -1.97 10.43 -39.45
C ASN A 402 -1.82 11.94 -39.76
N SER A 403 -2.67 12.78 -39.18
CA SER A 403 -2.61 14.23 -39.39
C SER A 403 -1.38 14.86 -38.72
N SER A 404 -0.88 15.96 -39.30
CA SER A 404 0.09 16.82 -38.61
C SER A 404 -0.50 17.37 -37.31
N LEU A 405 0.33 17.77 -36.35
CA LEU A 405 -0.18 18.35 -35.11
C LEU A 405 -0.96 19.64 -35.41
N GLU A 406 -0.44 20.46 -36.30
CA GLU A 406 -1.08 21.72 -36.69
C GLU A 406 -2.47 21.51 -37.30
N ASP A 407 -2.62 20.56 -38.23
CA ASP A 407 -3.91 20.32 -38.89
C ASP A 407 -4.93 19.71 -37.93
N TYR A 408 -4.47 18.82 -37.05
CA TYR A 408 -5.33 18.23 -36.03
C TYR A 408 -5.85 19.30 -35.05
N LEU A 409 -4.95 20.16 -34.54
CA LEU A 409 -5.34 21.25 -33.63
C LEU A 409 -6.21 22.31 -34.32
N LYS A 410 -6.02 22.57 -35.63
CA LYS A 410 -6.95 23.41 -36.40
C LYS A 410 -8.35 22.82 -36.44
N GLY A 411 -8.46 21.50 -36.55
CA GLY A 411 -9.73 20.78 -36.49
C GLY A 411 -10.41 20.95 -35.13
N ILE A 412 -9.70 20.63 -34.04
CA ILE A 412 -10.24 20.70 -32.66
C ILE A 412 -10.66 22.13 -32.29
N HIS A 413 -9.91 23.14 -32.75
CA HIS A 413 -10.15 24.54 -32.38
C HIS A 413 -10.82 25.36 -33.48
N LYS A 414 -11.49 24.70 -34.43
CA LYS A 414 -12.09 25.33 -35.62
C LYS A 414 -12.98 26.54 -35.28
N GLU A 415 -13.87 26.40 -34.30
CA GLU A 415 -14.80 27.46 -33.90
C GLU A 415 -14.06 28.68 -33.33
N LYS A 416 -13.04 28.46 -32.50
CA LYS A 416 -12.22 29.54 -31.93
C LYS A 416 -11.40 30.23 -33.03
N ILE A 417 -10.85 29.45 -33.95
CA ILE A 417 -10.10 29.96 -35.11
C ILE A 417 -11.02 30.83 -35.97
N ASP A 418 -12.26 30.40 -36.19
CA ASP A 418 -13.24 31.12 -36.98
C ASP A 418 -13.52 32.52 -36.40
N VAL A 419 -13.85 32.61 -35.11
CA VAL A 419 -14.13 33.87 -34.41
C VAL A 419 -12.91 34.80 -34.43
N VAL A 420 -11.74 34.29 -34.05
CA VAL A 420 -10.52 35.12 -33.97
C VAL A 420 -10.06 35.60 -35.34
N THR A 421 -10.15 34.75 -36.38
CA THR A 421 -9.78 35.13 -37.75
C THR A 421 -10.75 36.18 -38.30
N TYR A 422 -12.05 36.01 -38.03
CA TYR A 422 -13.07 37.00 -38.39
C TYR A 422 -12.79 38.35 -37.72
N VAL A 423 -12.49 38.37 -36.42
CA VAL A 423 -12.13 39.60 -35.69
C VAL A 423 -10.89 40.27 -36.26
N TYR A 424 -9.82 39.49 -36.48
CA TYR A 424 -8.55 40.00 -36.98
C TYR A 424 -8.69 40.63 -38.37
N THR A 425 -9.48 40.01 -39.25
CA THR A 425 -9.66 40.45 -40.64
C THR A 425 -10.66 41.59 -40.78
N THR A 426 -11.78 41.53 -40.06
CA THR A 426 -12.89 42.50 -40.18
C THR A 426 -12.59 43.79 -39.42
N TYR A 427 -11.94 43.70 -38.26
CA TYR A 427 -11.71 44.83 -37.35
C TYR A 427 -10.23 45.19 -37.21
N SER A 428 -9.43 44.92 -38.25
CA SER A 428 -7.99 45.18 -38.26
C SER A 428 -7.65 46.63 -37.89
N SER A 429 -8.41 47.61 -38.39
CA SER A 429 -8.21 49.03 -38.11
C SER A 429 -8.42 49.38 -36.63
N GLU A 430 -9.49 48.86 -36.02
CA GLU A 430 -9.77 49.05 -34.60
C GLU A 430 -8.68 48.42 -33.73
N LEU A 431 -8.22 47.21 -34.08
CA LEU A 431 -7.15 46.52 -33.38
C LEU A 431 -5.79 47.25 -33.51
N GLU A 432 -5.49 47.85 -34.66
CA GLU A 432 -4.31 48.70 -34.87
C GLU A 432 -4.32 49.93 -33.97
N LYS A 433 -5.48 50.61 -33.88
CA LYS A 433 -5.65 51.74 -32.97
C LYS A 433 -5.40 51.31 -31.53
N LEU A 434 -6.01 50.21 -31.07
CA LEU A 434 -5.77 49.69 -29.72
C LEU A 434 -4.29 49.36 -29.45
N ALA A 435 -3.60 48.74 -30.42
CA ALA A 435 -2.17 48.42 -30.31
C ALA A 435 -1.27 49.66 -30.25
N SER A 436 -1.71 50.79 -30.81
CA SER A 436 -0.98 52.07 -30.75
C SER A 436 -1.21 52.86 -29.45
N MET A 437 -2.28 52.55 -28.71
CA MET A 437 -2.62 53.24 -27.46
C MET A 437 -1.74 52.79 -26.29
N ASN A 438 -1.66 53.61 -25.23
CA ASN A 438 -0.98 53.22 -24.01
C ASN A 438 -1.80 52.13 -23.28
N PHE A 439 -1.38 50.88 -23.39
CA PHE A 439 -2.11 49.73 -22.83
C PHE A 439 -2.39 49.87 -21.33
N ARG A 440 -1.46 50.42 -20.53
CA ARG A 440 -1.69 50.62 -19.09
C ARG A 440 -2.84 51.59 -18.82
N ALA A 441 -3.08 52.55 -19.70
CA ALA A 441 -4.17 53.51 -19.57
C ALA A 441 -5.53 52.90 -19.94
N ILE A 442 -5.58 52.07 -21.00
CA ILE A 442 -6.84 51.51 -21.50
C ILE A 442 -7.23 50.16 -20.86
N LYS A 443 -6.29 49.45 -20.23
CA LYS A 443 -6.52 48.10 -19.68
C LYS A 443 -7.73 48.03 -18.75
N ARG A 444 -7.84 48.98 -17.82
CA ARG A 444 -8.95 49.01 -16.85
C ARG A 444 -10.30 49.15 -17.54
N ASP A 445 -10.36 49.91 -18.63
CA ASP A 445 -11.61 50.15 -19.34
C ASP A 445 -11.93 49.00 -20.30
N LEU A 446 -10.93 48.31 -20.86
CA LEU A 446 -11.11 47.01 -21.54
C LEU A 446 -11.67 45.95 -20.58
N ASP A 447 -11.11 45.85 -19.38
CA ASP A 447 -11.58 44.91 -18.35
C ASP A 447 -13.03 45.18 -17.91
N LYS A 448 -13.50 46.43 -17.99
CA LYS A 448 -14.91 46.78 -17.71
C LYS A 448 -15.85 46.35 -18.83
N ILE A 449 -15.39 46.31 -20.08
CA ILE A 449 -16.20 45.86 -21.21
C ILE A 449 -16.33 44.35 -21.15
N ILE A 450 -15.19 43.65 -21.21
CA ILE A 450 -15.16 42.21 -21.01
C ILE A 450 -13.73 41.76 -20.62
N PRO A 451 -13.52 41.30 -19.37
CA PRO A 451 -12.18 40.89 -18.91
C PRO A 451 -11.54 39.78 -19.73
N ILE A 452 -12.37 38.98 -20.40
CA ILE A 452 -11.93 37.78 -21.10
C ILE A 452 -11.16 38.06 -22.39
N ILE A 453 -11.35 39.24 -23.01
CA ILE A 453 -10.66 39.65 -24.24
C ILE A 453 -9.41 40.49 -23.98
N THR A 454 -9.18 40.94 -22.75
CA THR A 454 -8.02 41.76 -22.41
C THR A 454 -6.74 40.92 -22.49
N PRO A 455 -5.73 41.32 -23.31
CA PRO A 455 -4.48 40.59 -23.39
C PRO A 455 -3.68 40.63 -22.08
N TRP A 456 -2.82 39.61 -21.88
CA TRP A 456 -1.97 39.52 -20.69
C TRP A 456 -0.65 40.27 -20.86
N GLU A 457 -0.24 40.47 -22.11
CA GLU A 457 1.01 41.08 -22.51
C GLU A 457 1.07 42.54 -22.03
N SER A 458 2.23 42.97 -21.53
CA SER A 458 2.42 44.36 -21.10
C SER A 458 2.40 45.38 -22.26
N LYS A 459 2.63 44.90 -23.49
CA LYS A 459 2.56 45.65 -24.75
C LYS A 459 1.91 44.77 -25.83
N PRO A 460 0.57 44.69 -25.86
CA PRO A 460 -0.13 43.81 -26.78
C PRO A 460 -0.02 44.28 -28.23
N THR A 461 0.17 43.33 -29.13
CA THR A 461 0.09 43.50 -30.59
C THR A 461 -1.35 43.35 -31.08
N ILE A 462 -1.60 43.69 -32.35
CA ILE A 462 -2.88 43.46 -33.03
C ILE A 462 -3.33 41.99 -32.88
N VAL A 463 -2.37 41.05 -33.00
CA VAL A 463 -2.62 39.62 -32.85
C VAL A 463 -3.02 39.25 -31.42
N ASP A 464 -2.40 39.88 -30.41
CA ASP A 464 -2.74 39.64 -29.00
C ASP A 464 -4.17 40.08 -28.70
N PHE A 465 -4.59 41.23 -29.23
CA PHE A 465 -5.97 41.70 -29.11
C PHE A 465 -6.96 40.76 -29.83
N ALA A 466 -6.64 40.30 -31.04
CA ALA A 466 -7.50 39.37 -31.75
C ALA A 466 -7.65 38.03 -31.00
N ILE A 467 -6.55 37.47 -30.47
CA ILE A 467 -6.57 36.23 -29.67
C ILE A 467 -7.42 36.38 -28.40
N GLY A 468 -7.59 37.60 -27.87
CA GLY A 468 -8.50 37.87 -26.76
C GLY A 468 -9.92 37.32 -26.99
N TYR A 469 -10.40 37.33 -28.23
CA TYR A 469 -11.75 36.91 -28.60
C TYR A 469 -11.95 35.39 -28.67
N LYS A 470 -10.90 34.58 -28.44
CA LYS A 470 -10.93 33.10 -28.53
C LYS A 470 -11.93 32.39 -27.61
N ARG A 471 -12.48 33.09 -26.61
CA ARG A 471 -13.42 32.55 -25.60
C ARG A 471 -14.87 32.96 -25.87
N LEU A 472 -15.13 33.70 -26.95
CA LEU A 472 -16.49 34.01 -27.38
C LEU A 472 -17.06 32.87 -28.21
N GLU A 473 -18.38 32.72 -28.11
CA GLU A 473 -19.12 31.61 -28.71
C GLU A 473 -19.51 31.87 -30.18
N SER A 474 -19.52 33.14 -30.63
CA SER A 474 -19.92 33.49 -32.00
C SER A 474 -19.29 34.79 -32.50
N ARG A 475 -19.44 35.04 -33.81
CA ARG A 475 -19.01 36.28 -34.46
C ARG A 475 -19.87 37.47 -34.03
N GLU A 476 -21.16 37.28 -33.82
CA GLU A 476 -22.09 38.31 -33.38
C GLU A 476 -21.72 38.83 -31.98
N ALA A 477 -21.33 37.92 -31.07
CA ALA A 477 -20.81 38.31 -29.76
C ALA A 477 -19.52 39.13 -29.88
N ALA A 478 -18.66 38.79 -30.85
CA ALA A 478 -17.45 39.56 -31.12
C ALA A 478 -17.78 40.97 -31.66
N ASP A 479 -18.75 41.09 -32.57
CA ASP A 479 -19.21 42.37 -33.14
C ASP A 479 -19.72 43.31 -32.03
N GLU A 480 -20.54 42.79 -31.12
CA GLU A 480 -21.09 43.57 -30.00
C GLU A 480 -19.98 44.12 -29.10
N HIS A 481 -19.00 43.28 -28.74
CA HIS A 481 -17.90 43.70 -27.88
C HIS A 481 -16.95 44.67 -28.58
N ILE A 482 -16.63 44.46 -29.85
CA ILE A 482 -15.79 45.41 -30.61
C ILE A 482 -16.49 46.75 -30.76
N LYS A 483 -17.81 46.77 -30.97
CA LYS A 483 -18.59 48.01 -30.97
C LYS A 483 -18.46 48.77 -29.65
N GLN A 484 -18.57 48.08 -28.51
CA GLN A 484 -18.39 48.71 -27.20
C GLN A 484 -16.96 49.22 -27.00
N VAL A 485 -15.95 48.47 -27.44
CA VAL A 485 -14.54 48.91 -27.39
C VAL A 485 -14.33 50.15 -28.24
N LYS A 486 -14.95 50.20 -29.41
CA LYS A 486 -14.90 51.34 -30.30
C LYS A 486 -15.50 52.59 -29.66
N GLU A 487 -16.74 52.49 -29.17
CA GLU A 487 -17.46 53.62 -28.56
C GLU A 487 -16.81 54.13 -27.26
N LYS A 488 -16.37 53.22 -26.37
CA LYS A 488 -15.94 53.58 -25.02
C LYS A 488 -14.45 53.82 -24.89
N ILE A 489 -13.63 53.42 -25.88
CA ILE A 489 -12.16 53.50 -25.79
C ILE A 489 -11.56 54.16 -27.02
N ILE A 490 -11.84 53.64 -28.22
CA ILE A 490 -11.16 54.11 -29.44
C ILE A 490 -11.65 55.50 -29.86
N ASP A 491 -12.97 55.66 -29.94
CA ASP A 491 -13.65 56.89 -30.36
C ASP A 491 -14.16 57.68 -29.15
N TYR A 492 -13.66 57.35 -27.94
CA TYR A 492 -14.07 58.00 -26.69
C TYR A 492 -13.79 59.50 -26.74
N ASN A 493 -14.86 60.29 -26.71
CA ASN A 493 -14.80 61.74 -26.58
C ASN A 493 -15.24 62.13 -25.16
N PRO A 494 -14.32 62.55 -24.27
CA PRO A 494 -14.65 62.97 -22.90
C PRO A 494 -15.50 64.25 -22.83
N PHE A 495 -15.74 64.90 -23.97
CA PHE A 495 -16.52 66.14 -24.09
C PHE A 495 -17.85 65.95 -24.82
N ALA A 496 -18.24 64.73 -25.20
CA ALA A 496 -19.48 64.48 -25.95
C ALA A 496 -20.75 64.96 -25.20
N ASP A 497 -20.72 64.97 -23.86
CA ASP A 497 -21.82 65.44 -23.01
C ASP A 497 -21.70 66.93 -22.61
N MET A 498 -20.68 67.66 -23.09
CA MET A 498 -20.50 69.09 -22.80
C MET A 498 -21.19 70.03 -23.81
N ASP A 499 -21.75 69.50 -24.90
CA ASP A 499 -22.46 70.30 -25.91
C ASP A 499 -23.91 70.66 -25.51
N ASP A 500 -24.40 70.17 -24.36
CA ASP A 500 -25.74 70.44 -23.81
C ASP A 500 -25.75 71.45 -22.63
N TRP A 501 -24.67 72.21 -22.40
CA TRP A 501 -24.54 73.18 -21.29
C TRP A 501 -24.54 74.65 -21.72
#